data_AF-A0A352A4F8-F1
#
_entry.id   AF-A0A352A4F8-F1
#
_cell.length_a   1.000
_cell.length_b   1.000
_cell.length_c   1.000
_cell.angle_alpha   90.00
_cell.angle_beta   90.00
_cell.angle_gamma   90.00
#
_symmetry.space_group_name_H-M   'P 1'
#
loop_
_entity.id
_entity.type
_entity.pdbx_description
1 polymer ?
#
loop_
_entity_poly.entity_id
_entity_poly.type
_entity_poly.pdbx_seq_one_letter_code
_entity_poly.pdbx_strand_id
1 'polypeptide(L)'
;MNNQAKEKKQPSLLLSILPVIVTIIFLAIAIKIEADIHIPRILGATFTSVIAVFVLGYKWVEIEEGIVASISSTMQAILILAIIGVIIGTWIIGG
;
A
#
# COMPACT_ATOMS: atom_id res chain seq x y z
N MET A 1 -33.20 5.79 -12.12
CA MET A 1 -32.86 4.91 -13.27
C MET A 1 -31.51 5.39 -13.79
N ASN A 2 -30.36 4.72 -13.68
CA ASN A 2 -29.97 3.42 -13.18
C ASN A 2 -28.55 3.57 -12.64
N ASN A 3 -28.30 2.91 -11.52
CA ASN A 3 -26.97 2.59 -11.02
C ASN A 3 -26.07 2.12 -12.18
N GLN A 4 -25.12 2.94 -12.57
CA GLN A 4 -23.91 2.46 -13.23
C GLN A 4 -22.88 2.22 -12.14
N ALA A 5 -23.20 1.27 -11.24
CA ALA A 5 -22.16 0.56 -10.51
C ALA A 5 -21.42 -0.24 -11.58
N LYS A 6 -20.46 0.42 -12.22
CA LYS A 6 -19.54 -0.17 -13.18
C LYS A 6 -18.97 -1.38 -12.45
N GLU A 7 -19.37 -2.59 -12.85
CA GLU A 7 -18.80 -3.83 -12.33
C GLU A 7 -17.30 -3.78 -12.62
N LYS A 8 -16.55 -3.28 -11.66
CA LYS A 8 -15.10 -3.30 -11.67
C LYS A 8 -14.75 -4.78 -11.67
N LYS A 9 -14.14 -5.25 -12.75
CA LYS A 9 -13.60 -6.62 -12.83
C LYS A 9 -12.86 -6.88 -11.53
N GLN A 10 -13.35 -7.84 -10.75
CA GLN A 10 -12.59 -8.36 -9.63
C GLN A 10 -11.21 -8.72 -10.19
N PRO A 11 -10.11 -8.14 -9.69
CA PRO A 11 -8.81 -8.61 -10.09
C PRO A 11 -8.82 -10.10 -9.77
N SER A 12 -8.66 -10.93 -10.81
CA SER A 12 -8.44 -12.36 -10.65
C SER A 12 -7.42 -12.55 -9.52
N LEU A 13 -7.61 -13.51 -8.63
CA LEU A 13 -6.69 -13.74 -7.50
C LEU A 13 -5.22 -13.83 -7.96
N LEU A 14 -4.99 -14.36 -9.17
CA LEU A 14 -3.70 -14.40 -9.84
C LEU A 14 -3.11 -13.00 -10.11
N LEU A 15 -3.95 -12.03 -10.45
CA LEU A 15 -3.57 -10.67 -10.78
C LEU A 15 -3.30 -9.81 -9.54
N SER A 16 -3.97 -10.09 -8.42
CA SER A 16 -3.69 -9.46 -7.12
C SER A 16 -2.38 -9.95 -6.49
N ILE A 17 -2.01 -11.21 -6.74
CA ILE A 17 -0.75 -11.81 -6.28
C ILE A 17 0.45 -11.26 -7.05
N LEU A 18 0.28 -10.88 -8.31
CA LEU A 18 1.38 -10.44 -9.17
C LEU A 18 2.15 -9.22 -8.61
N PRO A 19 1.50 -8.10 -8.20
CA PRO A 19 2.19 -6.98 -7.56
C PRO A 19 2.93 -7.36 -6.28
N VAL A 20 2.35 -8.26 -5.49
CA VAL A 20 2.94 -8.72 -4.22
C VAL A 20 4.24 -9.47 -4.49
N ILE A 21 4.21 -10.45 -5.40
CA ILE A 21 5.40 -11.21 -5.77
C ILE A 21 6.48 -10.31 -6.38
N VAL A 22 6.10 -9.39 -7.27
CA VAL A 22 7.05 -8.45 -7.88
C VAL A 22 7.71 -7.56 -6.83
N THR A 23 6.93 -7.05 -5.86
CA THR A 23 7.47 -6.24 -4.75
C THR A 23 8.43 -7.05 -3.88
N ILE A 24 8.11 -8.31 -3.59
CA ILE A 24 8.99 -9.23 -2.84
C ILE A 24 10.30 -9.47 -3.59
N ILE A 25 10.25 -9.69 -4.91
CA ILE A 25 11.45 -9.88 -5.74
C ILE A 25 12.32 -8.62 -5.75
N PHE A 26 11.71 -7.42 -5.93
CA PHE A 26 12.45 -6.16 -5.87
C PHE A 26 13.10 -5.95 -4.50
N LEU A 27 12.42 -6.30 -3.41
CA LEU A 27 12.97 -6.21 -2.06
C LEU A 27 14.14 -7.19 -1.85
N ALA A 28 14.02 -8.42 -2.34
CA ALA A 28 15.09 -9.42 -2.26
C ALA A 28 16.34 -8.99 -3.04
N ILE A 29 16.16 -8.41 -4.24
CA ILE A 29 17.26 -7.86 -5.05
C ILE A 29 17.90 -6.66 -4.33
N ALA A 30 17.11 -5.80 -3.70
CA ALA A 30 17.59 -4.64 -2.97
C ALA A 30 18.51 -5.01 -1.81
N ILE A 31 18.11 -6.01 -1.01
CA ILE A 31 18.91 -6.52 0.10
C ILE A 31 20.26 -7.06 -0.41
N LYS A 32 20.28 -7.71 -1.57
CA LYS A 32 21.51 -8.26 -2.15
C LYS A 32 22.49 -7.18 -2.64
N ILE A 33 21.99 -5.99 -2.99
CA ILE A 33 22.78 -4.86 -3.51
C ILE A 33 23.12 -3.86 -2.38
N GLU A 34 22.71 -4.13 -1.13
CA GLU A 34 22.75 -3.16 -0.01
C GLU A 34 22.10 -1.81 -0.40
N ALA A 35 21.14 -1.87 -1.34
CA ALA A 35 20.44 -0.69 -1.79
C ALA A 35 19.43 -0.28 -0.73
N ASP A 36 19.36 1.02 -0.50
CA ASP A 36 18.42 1.57 0.46
C ASP A 36 16.98 1.19 0.09
N ILE A 37 16.21 0.70 1.06
CA ILE A 37 14.91 0.04 0.84
C ILE A 37 13.88 1.02 0.24
N HIS A 38 14.18 2.32 0.24
CA HIS A 38 13.37 3.38 -0.34
C HIS A 38 13.29 3.30 -1.88
N ILE A 39 14.42 3.10 -2.59
CA ILE A 39 14.46 3.14 -4.07
C ILE A 39 13.69 1.96 -4.72
N PRO A 40 13.88 0.69 -4.29
CA PRO A 40 13.17 -0.46 -4.85
C PRO A 40 11.66 -0.42 -4.59
N ARG A 41 11.23 0.13 -3.44
CA ARG A 41 9.80 0.23 -3.10
C ARG A 41 9.07 1.19 -4.03
N ILE A 42 9.71 2.33 -4.34
CA ILE A 42 9.15 3.31 -5.28
C ILE A 42 9.06 2.69 -6.66
N LEU A 43 10.11 1.99 -7.13
CA LEU A 43 10.09 1.28 -8.41
C LEU A 43 8.99 0.21 -8.48
N GLY A 44 8.83 -0.60 -7.42
CA GLY A 44 7.76 -1.59 -7.31
C GLY A 44 6.37 -0.95 -7.33
N ALA A 45 6.19 0.18 -6.64
CA ALA A 45 4.93 0.93 -6.64
C ALA A 45 4.61 1.51 -8.02
N THR A 46 5.59 2.12 -8.70
CA THR A 46 5.43 2.63 -10.07
C THR A 46 5.05 1.51 -11.02
N PHE A 47 5.74 0.37 -10.96
CA PHE A 47 5.45 -0.79 -11.81
C PHE A 47 4.05 -1.36 -11.55
N THR A 48 3.64 -1.43 -10.27
CA THR A 48 2.30 -1.84 -9.88
C THR A 48 1.22 -0.88 -10.41
N SER A 49 1.44 0.43 -10.32
CA SER A 49 0.52 1.43 -10.86
C SER A 49 0.40 1.36 -12.38
N VAL A 50 1.50 1.09 -13.09
CA VAL A 50 1.49 0.86 -14.55
C VAL A 50 0.66 -0.38 -14.88
N ILE A 51 0.87 -1.50 -14.18
CA ILE A 51 0.05 -2.71 -14.38
C ILE A 51 -1.42 -2.46 -14.08
N ALA A 52 -1.75 -1.72 -13.01
CA ALA A 52 -3.12 -1.38 -12.66
C ALA A 52 -3.85 -0.59 -13.76
N VAL A 53 -3.15 0.34 -14.39
CA VAL A 53 -3.70 1.14 -15.50
C VAL A 53 -3.81 0.31 -16.79
N PHE A 54 -2.74 -0.39 -17.18
CA PHE A 54 -2.68 -1.07 -18.48
C PHE A 54 -3.39 -2.44 -18.51
N VAL A 55 -3.37 -3.20 -17.41
CA VAL A 55 -3.92 -4.57 -17.38
C VAL A 55 -5.33 -4.60 -16.79
N LEU A 56 -5.63 -3.76 -15.80
CA LEU A 56 -6.94 -3.74 -15.14
C LEU A 56 -7.82 -2.58 -15.63
N GLY A 57 -7.28 -1.61 -16.36
CA GLY A 57 -8.03 -0.47 -16.89
C GLY A 57 -8.54 0.50 -15.82
N TYR A 58 -7.91 0.53 -14.64
CA TYR A 58 -8.25 1.50 -13.60
C TYR A 58 -7.89 2.91 -14.07
N LYS A 59 -8.77 3.87 -13.81
CA LYS A 59 -8.46 5.28 -14.01
C LYS A 59 -7.53 5.75 -12.89
N TRP A 60 -6.62 6.67 -13.19
CA TRP A 60 -5.71 7.26 -12.22
C TRP A 60 -6.43 7.80 -10.97
N VAL A 61 -7.59 8.44 -11.15
CA VAL A 61 -8.43 8.96 -10.06
C VAL A 61 -8.84 7.87 -9.06
N GLU A 62 -9.11 6.66 -9.53
CA GLU A 62 -9.50 5.54 -8.65
C GLU A 62 -8.32 4.99 -7.87
N ILE A 63 -7.12 5.03 -8.46
CA ILE A 63 -5.87 4.66 -7.79
C ILE A 63 -5.54 5.70 -6.72
N GLU A 64 -5.68 6.99 -7.05
CA GLU A 64 -5.47 8.11 -6.13
C GLU A 64 -6.42 8.04 -4.92
N GLU A 65 -7.73 7.86 -5.15
CA GLU A 65 -8.72 7.67 -4.08
C GLU A 65 -8.37 6.47 -3.18
N GLY A 66 -7.92 5.36 -3.76
CA GLY A 66 -7.48 4.19 -3.01
C GLY A 66 -6.24 4.45 -2.15
N ILE A 67 -5.27 5.20 -2.67
CA ILE A 67 -4.08 5.63 -1.92
C ILE A 67 -4.49 6.52 -0.74
N VAL A 68 -5.34 7.53 -0.98
CA VAL A 68 -5.81 8.45 0.06
C VAL A 68 -6.59 7.71 1.15
N ALA A 69 -7.48 6.78 0.77
CA ALA A 69 -8.22 5.97 1.72
C ALA A 69 -7.29 5.09 2.59
N SER A 70 -6.28 4.47 1.99
CA SER A 70 -5.28 3.67 2.72
C SER A 70 -4.43 4.51 3.68
N ILE A 71 -4.08 5.73 3.29
CA ILE A 71 -3.36 6.66 4.17
C ILE A 71 -4.26 7.06 5.34
N SER A 72 -5.52 7.39 5.07
CA SER A 72 -6.47 7.80 6.10
C SER A 72 -6.71 6.70 7.14
N SER A 73 -6.85 5.44 6.72
CA SER A 73 -7.02 4.32 7.67
C SER A 73 -5.77 4.08 8.50
N THR A 74 -4.58 4.19 7.89
CA THR A 74 -3.30 4.03 8.58
C THR A 74 -3.06 5.16 9.58
N MET A 75 -3.47 6.39 9.26
CA MET A 75 -3.34 7.55 10.15
C MET A 75 -4.06 7.32 11.48
N GLN A 76 -5.28 6.79 11.44
CA GLN A 76 -6.04 6.47 12.67
C GLN A 76 -5.28 5.46 13.54
N ALA A 77 -4.71 4.42 12.94
CA ALA A 77 -3.94 3.41 13.65
C ALA A 77 -2.66 4.01 14.29
N ILE A 78 -1.95 4.89 13.57
CA ILE A 78 -0.76 5.58 14.09
C ILE A 78 -1.11 6.47 15.29
N LEU A 79 -2.23 7.20 15.24
CA LEU A 79 -2.68 8.03 16.36
C LEU A 79 -2.96 7.20 17.62
N ILE A 80 -3.63 6.04 17.47
CA ILE A 80 -3.87 5.12 18.58
C ILE A 80 -2.55 4.60 19.15
N LEU A 81 -1.63 4.17 18.28
CA LEU A 81 -0.32 3.67 18.69
C LEU A 81 0.49 4.74 19.44
N ALA A 82 0.42 6.00 18.99
CA ALA A 82 1.09 7.12 19.65
C ALA A 82 0.55 7.37 21.06
N ILE A 83 -0.77 7.35 21.24
CA ILE A 83 -1.41 7.52 22.56
C ILE A 83 -0.99 6.38 23.50
N ILE A 84 -1.04 5.13 23.03
CA ILE A 84 -0.63 3.96 23.83
C ILE A 84 0.85 4.07 24.21
N GLY A 85 1.71 4.46 23.27
CA GLY A 85 3.13 4.64 23.51
C GLY A 85 3.41 5.67 24.61
N VAL A 86 2.69 6.80 24.60
CA VAL A 86 2.80 7.83 25.65
C VAL A 86 2.30 7.30 26.99
N ILE A 87 1.16 6.60 27.04
CA ILE A 87 0.62 6.04 28.29
C ILE A 87 1.60 5.05 28.93
N ILE A 88 2.09 4.08 28.15
CA ILE A 88 3.06 3.09 28.63
C ILE A 88 4.36 3.78 29.06
N GLY A 89 4.83 4.75 28.28
CA GLY A 89 6.00 5.55 28.64
C GLY A 89 5.84 6.27 29.98
N THR A 90 4.67 6.86 30.23
CA THR A 90 4.38 7.54 31.50
C THR A 90 4.28 6.58 32.68
N TRP A 91 3.74 5.37 32.51
CA TRP A 91 3.73 4.34 33.55
C TRP A 91 5.14 3.87 33.90
N ILE A 92 5.99 3.61 32.90
CA ILE A 92 7.38 3.19 33.14
C ILE A 92 8.17 4.25 33.92
N ILE A 93 7.94 5.54 33.63
CA ILE A 93 8.61 6.64 34.34
C ILE A 93 8.01 6.85 35.74
N GLY A 94 6.73 6.57 35.93
CA GLY A 94 6.02 6.72 37.21
C GLY A 94 6.35 5.65 38.26
N GLY A 95 6.92 4.51 37.84
CA GLY A 95 7.20 3.34 38.69
C GLY A 95 6.22 2.20 38.46
#